data_AF-Q2GDC4-F1
#
_entry.id   AF-Q2GDC4-F1
#
_cell.length_a   1.000
_cell.length_b   1.000
_cell.length_c   1.000
_cell.angle_alpha   90.00
_cell.angle_beta   90.00
_cell.angle_gamma   90.00
#
_symmetry.space_group_name_H-M   'P 1'
#
loop_
_entity.id
_entity.type
_entity.pdbx_description
1 polymer ?
#
loop_
_entity_poly.entity_id
_entity_poly.type
_entity_poly.pdbx_seq_one_letter_code
_entity_poly.pdbx_strand_id
1 'polypeptide(L)'
;MCSINAFLFSDLASKRIFLFEGQLELIYLAYVKEIQEIFKRSGQLLVEHVYFKDCSHTLLLEKLHSPSCFGRVFFTYDDPKLSLEKIGKIENYLCLYSRDGFKVHPQRDDLVRIAFSDATLEELVIYYSNKYCLNFGGEAIKVFVQHLKRNAFAIDTEMLKFKHYFGARDITVDDMLTLCEPASPSVNRFCRSIFALEVHDFYDSIAQFSEAEGMLMIRSLMKCCDAILDVLTSAVRGIPKNEIIKDLRKKQFYDLEIIDQALKNVFYQDRAKIMLLALPKLEAQYKLFPERRFTLLVAGLSSLFAQMKQSVCS
;
A
#
# COMPACT_ATOMS: atom_id res chain seq x y z
N MET A 1 -14.38 12.69 -11.02
CA MET A 1 -13.36 11.65 -11.27
C MET A 1 -13.16 11.56 -12.78
N CYS A 2 -11.92 11.53 -13.25
CA CYS A 2 -11.61 11.34 -14.67
C CYS A 2 -11.28 9.85 -14.85
N SER A 3 -12.02 9.13 -15.71
CA SER A 3 -11.71 7.73 -15.98
C SER A 3 -10.34 7.61 -16.66
N ILE A 4 -9.63 6.49 -16.47
CA ILE A 4 -8.32 6.31 -17.07
C ILE A 4 -8.36 6.44 -18.59
N ASN A 5 -9.40 5.92 -19.25
CA ASN A 5 -9.57 6.07 -20.69
C ASN A 5 -9.69 7.56 -21.07
N ALA A 6 -10.57 8.32 -20.41
CA ALA A 6 -10.73 9.74 -20.69
C ALA A 6 -9.42 10.53 -20.48
N PHE A 7 -8.63 10.15 -19.47
CA PHE A 7 -7.32 10.73 -19.24
C PHE A 7 -6.31 10.38 -20.35
N LEU A 8 -6.16 9.10 -20.70
CA LEU A 8 -5.19 8.64 -21.70
C LEU A 8 -5.53 9.09 -23.13
N PHE A 9 -6.81 9.36 -23.42
CA PHE A 9 -7.26 9.92 -24.70
C PHE A 9 -7.29 11.46 -24.73
N SER A 10 -6.94 12.13 -23.63
CA SER A 10 -6.83 13.59 -23.60
C SER A 10 -5.53 14.05 -24.29
N ASP A 11 -5.46 15.33 -24.65
CA ASP A 11 -4.23 15.94 -25.15
C ASP A 11 -3.21 16.10 -24.01
N LEU A 12 -2.49 15.01 -23.71
CA LEU A 12 -1.43 14.97 -22.70
C LEU A 12 -0.20 15.79 -23.12
N ALA A 13 -0.02 16.04 -24.42
CA ALA A 13 1.14 16.73 -24.96
C ALA A 13 1.10 18.25 -24.72
N SER A 14 -0.07 18.85 -24.60
CA SER A 14 -0.21 20.26 -24.16
C SER A 14 -0.09 20.46 -22.66
N LYS A 15 -0.07 19.37 -21.89
CA LYS A 15 0.04 19.39 -20.43
C LYS A 15 1.49 19.20 -20.02
N ARG A 16 1.88 19.85 -18.93
CA ARG A 16 3.24 19.81 -18.37
C ARG A 16 3.26 19.37 -16.92
N ILE A 17 2.21 19.65 -16.16
CA ILE A 17 2.13 19.31 -14.74
C ILE A 17 0.97 18.34 -14.50
N PHE A 18 1.28 17.17 -13.94
CA PHE A 18 0.32 16.14 -13.57
C PHE A 18 0.29 15.98 -12.05
N LEU A 19 -0.86 16.28 -11.46
CA LEU A 19 -1.08 16.18 -10.03
C LEU A 19 -1.94 14.95 -9.73
N PHE A 20 -1.34 13.97 -9.09
CA PHE A 20 -1.94 12.70 -8.69
C PHE A 20 -2.36 12.74 -7.23
N GLU A 21 -3.65 12.55 -6.99
CA GLU A 21 -4.23 12.65 -5.65
C GLU A 21 -5.01 11.39 -5.30
N GLY A 22 -4.63 10.73 -4.21
CA GLY A 22 -5.36 9.59 -3.70
C GLY A 22 -4.54 8.74 -2.74
N GLN A 23 -5.20 7.77 -2.11
CA GLN A 23 -4.60 6.98 -1.03
C GLN A 23 -3.78 5.78 -1.53
N LEU A 24 -4.10 5.24 -2.70
CA LEU A 24 -3.52 4.00 -3.24
C LEU A 24 -2.39 4.30 -4.22
N GLU A 25 -1.15 4.16 -3.76
CA GLU A 25 0.05 4.45 -4.56
C GLU A 25 0.18 3.58 -5.81
N LEU A 26 -0.30 2.33 -5.76
CA LEU A 26 -0.32 1.43 -6.93
C LEU A 26 -1.10 2.02 -8.11
N ILE A 27 -2.12 2.86 -7.85
CA ILE A 27 -2.90 3.54 -8.90
C ILE A 27 -2.02 4.58 -9.57
N TYR A 28 -1.36 5.42 -8.78
CA TYR A 28 -0.39 6.41 -9.28
C TYR A 28 0.68 5.76 -10.16
N LEU A 29 1.29 4.67 -9.68
CA LEU A 29 2.32 3.94 -10.44
C LEU A 29 1.79 3.40 -11.77
N ALA A 30 0.54 2.94 -11.81
CA ALA A 30 -0.10 2.52 -13.05
C ALA A 30 -0.27 3.67 -14.05
N TYR A 31 -0.72 4.84 -13.61
CA TYR A 31 -0.81 6.03 -14.47
C TYR A 31 0.56 6.48 -14.97
N VAL A 32 1.56 6.51 -14.09
CA VAL A 32 2.94 6.84 -14.43
C VAL A 32 3.45 5.94 -15.54
N LYS A 33 3.21 4.63 -15.44
CA LYS A 33 3.60 3.66 -16.46
C LYS A 33 2.98 3.97 -17.82
N GLU A 34 1.68 4.22 -17.87
CA GLU A 34 1.00 4.54 -19.14
C GLU A 34 1.49 5.86 -19.75
N ILE A 35 1.71 6.88 -18.93
CA ILE A 35 2.29 8.15 -19.37
C ILE A 35 3.68 7.93 -19.97
N GLN A 36 4.52 7.13 -19.31
CA GLN A 36 5.84 6.78 -19.84
C GLN A 36 5.75 6.03 -21.17
N GLU A 37 4.82 5.09 -21.33
CA GLU A 37 4.61 4.38 -22.59
C GLU A 37 4.15 5.30 -23.72
N ILE A 38 3.22 6.22 -23.44
CA ILE A 38 2.75 7.21 -24.42
C ILE A 38 3.90 8.10 -24.88
N PHE A 39 4.65 8.68 -23.93
CA PHE A 39 5.75 9.58 -24.26
C PHE A 39 6.95 8.88 -24.91
N LYS A 40 7.21 7.60 -24.59
CA LYS A 40 8.22 6.80 -25.29
C LYS A 40 7.84 6.55 -26.76
N ARG A 41 6.55 6.44 -27.08
CA ARG A 41 6.08 6.27 -28.47
C ARG A 41 6.23 7.55 -29.29
N SER A 42 6.18 8.73 -28.66
CA SER A 42 6.27 10.03 -29.36
C SER A 42 7.69 10.57 -29.50
N GLY A 43 8.71 9.94 -28.89
CA GLY A 43 10.11 10.32 -29.05
C GLY A 43 11.03 9.75 -27.98
N GLN A 44 12.32 10.12 -28.03
CA GLN A 44 13.26 9.81 -26.95
C GLN A 44 12.91 10.65 -25.72
N LEU A 45 12.37 9.98 -24.70
CA LEU A 45 12.01 10.55 -23.41
C LEU A 45 12.96 10.03 -22.33
N LEU A 46 13.56 10.94 -21.57
CA LEU A 46 14.32 10.59 -20.37
C LEU A 46 13.40 10.61 -19.15
N VAL A 47 13.39 9.50 -18.42
CA VAL A 47 12.62 9.35 -17.18
C VAL A 47 13.56 9.57 -16.00
N GLU A 48 13.31 10.61 -15.20
CA GLU A 48 14.05 10.88 -13.97
C GLU A 48 13.11 10.71 -12.76
N HIS A 49 13.43 9.76 -11.88
CA HIS A 49 12.79 9.65 -10.58
C HIS A 49 13.53 10.55 -9.59
N VAL A 50 12.83 11.54 -9.02
CA VAL A 50 13.43 12.51 -8.13
C VAL A 50 12.80 12.40 -6.75
N TYR A 51 13.61 11.99 -5.78
CA TYR A 51 13.24 12.01 -4.37
C TYR A 51 13.70 13.33 -3.76
N PHE A 52 12.81 14.01 -3.01
CA PHE A 52 13.13 15.29 -2.39
C PHE A 52 14.33 15.22 -1.43
N LYS A 53 14.53 14.07 -0.77
CA LYS A 53 15.70 13.85 0.09
C LYS A 53 17.03 13.99 -0.66
N ASP A 54 17.02 13.73 -1.97
CA ASP A 54 18.21 13.65 -2.82
C ASP A 54 18.28 14.82 -3.82
N CYS A 55 17.26 15.68 -3.89
CA CYS A 55 17.19 16.80 -4.82
C CYS A 55 16.46 18.00 -4.19
N SER A 56 17.18 19.10 -4.01
CA SER A 56 16.59 20.34 -3.51
C SER A 56 15.57 20.90 -4.49
N HIS A 57 14.58 21.66 -3.99
CA HIS A 57 13.59 22.34 -4.85
C HIS A 57 14.25 23.21 -5.91
N THR A 58 15.33 23.90 -5.55
CA THR A 58 16.08 24.76 -6.49
C THR A 58 16.61 23.95 -7.66
N LEU A 59 17.24 22.80 -7.38
CA LEU A 59 17.80 21.93 -8.42
C LEU A 59 16.71 21.30 -9.29
N LEU A 60 15.58 20.91 -8.69
CA LEU A 60 14.43 20.41 -9.43
C LEU A 60 13.86 21.47 -10.39
N LEU A 61 13.71 22.72 -9.92
CA LEU A 61 13.24 23.83 -10.76
C LEU A 61 14.21 24.11 -11.91
N GLU A 62 15.52 24.17 -11.64
CA GLU A 62 16.54 24.32 -12.68
C GLU A 62 16.42 23.23 -13.76
N LYS A 63 16.26 21.97 -13.34
CA LYS A 63 16.05 20.85 -14.27
C LYS A 63 14.75 20.98 -15.07
N LEU A 64 13.65 21.39 -14.45
CA LEU A 64 12.35 21.55 -15.11
C LEU A 64 12.36 22.66 -16.18
N HIS A 65 13.07 23.76 -15.94
CA HIS A 65 13.23 24.86 -16.89
C HIS A 65 14.34 24.61 -17.92
N SER A 66 15.25 23.67 -17.68
CA SER A 66 16.35 23.43 -18.59
C SER A 66 15.85 22.96 -19.96
N PRO A 67 16.30 23.59 -21.06
CA PRO A 67 16.00 23.10 -22.40
C PRO A 67 16.66 21.74 -22.55
N SER A 68 15.91 20.79 -23.11
CA SER A 68 16.39 19.44 -23.32
C SER A 68 16.09 19.00 -24.74
N CYS A 69 17.09 18.45 -25.43
CA CYS A 69 16.92 17.85 -26.75
C CYS A 69 15.98 16.63 -26.72
N PHE A 70 15.76 16.07 -25.53
CA PHE A 70 14.86 14.97 -25.23
C PHE A 70 13.85 15.42 -24.18
N GLY A 71 12.56 15.14 -24.35
CA GLY A 71 11.59 15.45 -23.30
C GLY A 71 11.98 14.73 -22.00
N ARG A 72 11.99 15.42 -20.86
CA ARG A 72 12.21 14.78 -19.55
C ARG A 72 10.92 14.71 -18.77
N VAL A 73 10.71 13.61 -18.06
CA VAL A 73 9.60 13.47 -17.11
C VAL A 73 10.17 13.25 -15.72
N PHE A 74 9.79 14.11 -14.80
CA PHE A 74 10.20 14.09 -13.40
C PHE A 74 9.07 13.52 -12.53
N PHE A 75 9.36 12.45 -11.79
CA PHE A 75 8.42 11.86 -10.83
C PHE A 75 8.82 12.20 -9.40
N THR A 76 7.90 12.78 -8.64
CA THR A 76 8.14 13.25 -7.26
C THR A 76 7.01 12.80 -6.32
N TYR A 77 7.37 12.43 -5.08
CA TYR A 77 6.47 11.85 -4.08
C TYR A 77 6.33 12.76 -2.85
N ASP A 78 5.09 12.95 -2.38
CA ASP A 78 4.72 13.50 -1.06
C ASP A 78 5.55 14.73 -0.65
N ASP A 79 5.53 15.77 -1.49
CA ASP A 79 6.16 17.05 -1.17
C ASP A 79 5.11 18.13 -0.81
N PRO A 80 4.74 18.27 0.47
CA PRO A 80 3.80 19.31 0.90
C PRO A 80 4.41 20.73 0.86
N LYS A 81 5.71 20.88 0.53
CA LYS A 81 6.42 22.16 0.55
C LYS A 81 6.68 22.73 -0.85
N LEU A 82 6.52 21.94 -1.90
CA LEU A 82 6.66 22.44 -3.27
C LEU A 82 5.46 23.35 -3.61
N SER A 83 5.67 24.66 -3.54
CA SER A 83 4.67 25.64 -3.94
C SER A 83 4.54 25.65 -5.47
N LEU A 84 3.42 25.13 -5.98
CA LEU A 84 3.11 25.09 -7.41
C LEU A 84 3.12 26.47 -8.08
N GLU A 85 2.85 27.52 -7.30
CA GLU A 85 2.91 28.92 -7.74
C GLU A 85 4.33 29.35 -8.13
N LYS A 86 5.36 28.75 -7.50
CA LYS A 86 6.77 29.08 -7.75
C LYS A 86 7.36 28.33 -8.95
N ILE A 87 6.65 27.33 -9.49
CA ILE A 87 7.16 26.50 -10.60
C ILE A 87 7.21 27.27 -11.92
N GLY A 88 6.35 28.29 -12.12
CA GLY A 88 6.30 29.03 -13.38
C GLY A 88 6.06 28.12 -14.60
N LYS A 89 6.36 28.61 -15.80
CA LYS A 89 6.26 27.83 -17.05
C LYS A 89 7.48 26.90 -17.19
N ILE A 90 7.24 25.60 -17.38
CA ILE A 90 8.29 24.58 -17.47
C ILE A 90 8.35 23.98 -18.87
N GLU A 91 9.56 23.58 -19.29
CA GLU A 91 9.79 22.93 -20.58
C GLU A 91 9.56 21.41 -20.49
N ASN A 92 9.92 20.82 -19.36
CA ASN A 92 9.82 19.40 -19.10
C ASN A 92 8.52 19.03 -18.35
N TYR A 93 8.20 17.75 -18.28
CA TYR A 93 7.00 17.26 -17.61
C TYR A 93 7.26 16.97 -16.13
N LEU A 94 6.31 17.33 -15.28
CA LEU A 94 6.35 17.09 -13.84
C LEU A 94 5.15 16.26 -13.40
N CYS A 95 5.39 15.13 -12.76
CA CYS A 95 4.39 14.29 -12.11
C CYS A 95 4.58 14.35 -10.59
N LEU A 96 3.55 14.78 -9.88
CA LEU A 96 3.52 14.94 -8.44
C LEU A 96 2.45 14.03 -7.85
N TYR A 97 2.79 13.26 -6.83
CA TYR A 97 1.85 12.44 -6.08
C TYR A 97 1.68 12.96 -4.65
N SER A 98 0.43 13.11 -4.20
CA SER A 98 0.08 13.48 -2.83
C SER A 98 -1.11 12.66 -2.34
N ARG A 99 -0.99 12.13 -1.12
CA ARG A 99 -2.12 11.45 -0.44
C ARG A 99 -3.12 12.42 0.17
N ASP A 100 -2.65 13.61 0.57
CA ASP A 100 -3.43 14.63 1.26
C ASP A 100 -4.07 15.65 0.30
N GLY A 101 -3.81 15.50 -1.02
CA GLY A 101 -4.22 16.43 -2.06
C GLY A 101 -3.30 17.65 -2.19
N PHE A 102 -3.51 18.45 -3.23
CA PHE A 102 -2.78 19.69 -3.48
C PHE A 102 -3.67 20.91 -3.25
N LYS A 103 -3.13 21.93 -2.57
CA LYS A 103 -3.74 23.27 -2.51
C LYS A 103 -3.22 24.09 -3.70
N VAL A 104 -4.03 24.21 -4.74
CA VAL A 104 -3.66 24.93 -5.99
C VAL A 104 -4.55 26.16 -6.12
N HIS A 105 -3.98 27.37 -6.10
CA HIS A 105 -4.70 28.65 -6.20
C HIS A 105 -4.12 29.57 -7.30
N PRO A 106 -3.79 29.02 -8.47
CA PRO A 106 -4.49 29.46 -9.68
C PRO A 106 -4.84 28.32 -10.67
N GLN A 107 -5.81 28.55 -11.56
CA GLN A 107 -6.06 27.70 -12.72
C GLN A 107 -4.92 27.88 -13.74
N ARG A 108 -4.16 26.81 -13.96
CA ARG A 108 -3.12 26.74 -15.00
C ARG A 108 -3.59 25.82 -16.12
N ASP A 109 -3.48 26.26 -17.35
CA ASP A 109 -3.94 25.48 -18.51
C ASP A 109 -3.00 24.32 -18.85
N ASP A 110 -1.74 24.37 -18.43
CA ASP A 110 -0.75 23.31 -18.59
C ASP A 110 -0.77 22.27 -17.46
N LEU A 111 -1.74 22.36 -16.56
CA LEU A 111 -1.89 21.51 -15.39
C LEU A 111 -3.09 20.56 -15.53
N VAL A 112 -2.90 19.30 -15.13
CA VAL A 112 -3.97 18.30 -15.00
C VAL A 112 -3.98 17.75 -13.58
N ARG A 113 -5.18 17.69 -12.99
CA ARG A 113 -5.41 17.07 -11.69
C ARG A 113 -6.14 15.75 -11.87
N ILE A 114 -5.57 14.70 -11.28
CA ILE A 114 -6.00 13.31 -11.39
C ILE A 114 -6.28 12.82 -9.98
N ALA A 115 -7.54 12.95 -9.56
CA ALA A 115 -8.01 12.42 -8.29
C ALA A 115 -8.53 10.99 -8.49
N PHE A 116 -8.01 10.05 -7.70
CA PHE A 116 -8.38 8.64 -7.76
C PHE A 116 -8.80 8.09 -6.40
N SER A 117 -9.61 7.04 -6.46
CA SER A 117 -10.15 6.33 -5.30
C SER A 117 -10.06 4.83 -5.48
N ASP A 118 -10.58 4.07 -4.53
CA ASP A 118 -10.71 2.63 -4.63
C ASP A 118 -11.46 2.17 -5.89
N ALA A 119 -12.44 2.93 -6.37
CA ALA A 119 -13.15 2.63 -7.61
C ALA A 119 -12.24 2.73 -8.85
N THR A 120 -11.25 3.63 -8.82
CA THR A 120 -10.28 3.80 -9.91
C THR A 120 -9.38 2.57 -10.07
N LEU A 121 -9.17 1.78 -9.00
CA LEU A 121 -8.42 0.52 -9.10
C LEU A 121 -9.17 -0.52 -9.93
N GLU A 122 -10.49 -0.61 -9.78
CA GLU A 122 -11.32 -1.52 -10.57
C GLU A 122 -11.32 -1.11 -12.05
N GLU A 123 -11.46 0.19 -12.34
CA GLU A 123 -11.33 0.72 -13.70
C GLU A 123 -9.97 0.39 -14.33
N LEU A 124 -8.89 0.51 -13.56
CA LEU A 124 -7.54 0.15 -13.98
C LEU A 124 -7.41 -1.34 -14.29
N VAL A 125 -7.98 -2.20 -13.45
CA VAL A 125 -8.02 -3.64 -13.69
C VAL A 125 -8.76 -3.95 -15.00
N ILE A 126 -9.90 -3.32 -15.25
CA ILE A 126 -10.64 -3.47 -16.52
C ILE A 126 -9.80 -2.98 -17.71
N TYR A 127 -9.17 -1.81 -17.58
CA TYR A 127 -8.30 -1.25 -18.62
C TYR A 127 -7.17 -2.22 -19.00
N TYR A 128 -6.42 -2.72 -18.02
CA TYR A 128 -5.32 -3.64 -18.28
C TYR A 128 -5.79 -5.01 -18.77
N SER A 129 -6.98 -5.47 -18.33
CA SER A 129 -7.59 -6.70 -18.86
C SER A 129 -7.82 -6.57 -20.37
N ASN A 130 -8.39 -5.45 -20.81
CA ASN A 130 -8.57 -5.16 -22.24
C ASN A 130 -7.22 -5.02 -22.97
N LYS A 131 -6.26 -4.27 -22.40
CA LYS A 131 -4.91 -4.09 -22.96
C LYS A 131 -4.20 -5.42 -23.20
N TYR A 132 -4.39 -6.39 -22.31
CA TYR A 132 -3.74 -7.69 -22.36
C TYR A 132 -4.57 -8.82 -22.95
N CYS A 133 -5.81 -8.54 -23.36
CA CYS A 133 -6.79 -9.52 -23.87
C CYS A 133 -7.10 -10.62 -22.84
N LEU A 134 -7.32 -10.23 -21.59
CA LEU A 134 -7.73 -11.09 -20.48
C LEU A 134 -9.23 -10.95 -20.22
N ASN A 135 -9.91 -12.08 -20.04
CA ASN A 135 -11.34 -12.12 -19.77
C ASN A 135 -11.59 -12.51 -18.31
N PHE A 136 -11.62 -11.54 -17.41
CA PHE A 136 -12.00 -11.81 -16.02
C PHE A 136 -13.52 -11.87 -15.87
N GLY A 137 -14.02 -12.87 -15.14
CA GLY A 137 -15.40 -12.81 -14.62
C GLY A 137 -15.59 -11.62 -13.67
N GLY A 138 -16.80 -11.06 -13.60
CA GLY A 138 -17.07 -9.87 -12.77
C GLY A 138 -16.71 -10.04 -11.29
N GLU A 139 -16.95 -11.23 -10.71
CA GLU A 139 -16.52 -11.54 -9.34
C GLU A 139 -15.01 -11.78 -9.22
N ALA A 140 -14.34 -12.29 -10.26
CA ALA A 140 -12.89 -12.46 -10.28
C ALA A 140 -12.15 -11.12 -10.24
N ILE A 141 -12.68 -10.08 -10.88
CA ILE A 141 -12.17 -8.70 -10.80
C ILE A 141 -12.16 -8.23 -9.34
N LYS A 142 -13.25 -8.45 -8.58
CA LYS A 142 -13.33 -8.03 -7.17
C LYS A 142 -12.27 -8.73 -6.32
N VAL A 143 -12.08 -10.03 -6.52
CA VAL A 143 -11.03 -10.82 -5.83
C VAL A 143 -9.64 -10.29 -6.19
N PHE A 144 -9.40 -9.98 -7.45
CA PHE A 144 -8.11 -9.44 -7.89
C PHE A 144 -7.82 -8.05 -7.31
N VAL A 145 -8.81 -7.16 -7.30
CA VAL A 145 -8.71 -5.83 -6.69
C VAL A 145 -8.34 -5.96 -5.20
N GLN A 146 -8.96 -6.90 -4.48
CA GLN A 146 -8.60 -7.18 -3.08
C GLN A 146 -7.16 -7.70 -2.96
N HIS A 147 -6.73 -8.60 -3.84
CA HIS A 147 -5.36 -9.11 -3.87
C HIS A 147 -4.34 -7.97 -4.11
N LEU A 148 -4.59 -7.08 -5.06
CA LEU A 148 -3.74 -5.93 -5.33
C LEU A 148 -3.66 -4.96 -4.13
N LYS A 149 -4.80 -4.68 -3.47
CA LYS A 149 -4.84 -3.83 -2.26
C LYS A 149 -4.03 -4.43 -1.11
N ARG A 150 -4.07 -5.75 -0.94
CA ARG A 150 -3.37 -6.44 0.16
C ARG A 150 -1.86 -6.47 -0.02
N ASN A 151 -1.40 -6.64 -1.26
CA ASN A 151 0.01 -6.90 -1.55
C ASN A 151 0.75 -5.71 -2.17
N ALA A 152 0.04 -4.63 -2.55
CA ALA A 152 0.59 -3.46 -3.22
C ALA A 152 1.42 -3.79 -4.49
N PHE A 153 1.06 -4.88 -5.19
CA PHE A 153 1.73 -5.27 -6.43
C PHE A 153 1.43 -4.28 -7.56
N ALA A 154 2.41 -4.15 -8.47
CA ALA A 154 2.20 -3.41 -9.71
C ALA A 154 1.16 -4.14 -10.58
N ILE A 155 0.05 -3.44 -10.88
CA ILE A 155 -1.11 -4.01 -11.60
C ILE A 155 -0.66 -4.70 -12.88
N ASP A 156 0.17 -4.02 -13.67
CA ASP A 156 0.65 -4.51 -14.95
C ASP A 156 1.43 -5.84 -14.85
N THR A 157 2.32 -5.95 -13.86
CA THR A 157 3.13 -7.15 -13.65
C THR A 157 2.24 -8.34 -13.30
N GLU A 158 1.25 -8.14 -12.43
CA GLU A 158 0.29 -9.18 -12.10
C GLU A 158 -0.55 -9.58 -13.31
N MET A 159 -1.00 -8.62 -14.11
CA MET A 159 -1.76 -8.90 -15.33
C MET A 159 -0.96 -9.74 -16.34
N LEU A 160 0.33 -9.46 -16.51
CA LEU A 160 1.21 -10.26 -17.36
C LEU A 160 1.38 -11.70 -16.85
N LYS A 161 1.36 -11.93 -15.53
CA LYS A 161 1.33 -13.29 -14.97
C LYS A 161 0.06 -14.01 -15.38
N PHE A 162 -1.10 -13.38 -15.19
CA PHE A 162 -2.38 -13.98 -15.61
C PHE A 162 -2.41 -14.28 -17.11
N LYS A 163 -1.88 -13.38 -17.94
CA LYS A 163 -1.72 -13.62 -19.38
C LYS A 163 -0.84 -14.82 -19.69
N HIS A 164 0.26 -14.98 -18.95
CA HIS A 164 1.16 -16.11 -19.13
C HIS A 164 0.50 -17.45 -18.77
N TYR A 165 -0.23 -17.51 -17.66
CA TYR A 165 -0.84 -18.75 -17.18
C TYR A 165 -2.12 -19.15 -17.90
N PHE A 166 -2.98 -18.18 -18.25
CA PHE A 166 -4.32 -18.45 -18.76
C PHE A 166 -4.52 -18.09 -20.24
N GLY A 167 -3.60 -17.32 -20.83
CA GLY A 167 -3.72 -16.88 -22.23
C GLY A 167 -4.99 -16.10 -22.47
N ALA A 168 -5.82 -16.58 -23.40
CA ALA A 168 -7.11 -15.98 -23.78
C ALA A 168 -8.33 -16.65 -23.12
N ARG A 169 -8.13 -17.58 -22.19
CA ARG A 169 -9.21 -18.26 -21.47
C ARG A 169 -9.88 -17.30 -20.49
N ASP A 170 -11.17 -17.53 -20.22
CA ASP A 170 -11.89 -16.86 -19.15
C ASP A 170 -11.31 -17.24 -17.77
N ILE A 171 -10.99 -16.21 -16.98
CA ILE A 171 -10.40 -16.31 -15.65
C ILE A 171 -11.52 -16.31 -14.62
N THR A 172 -11.67 -17.44 -13.94
CA THR A 172 -12.71 -17.67 -12.92
C THR A 172 -12.24 -17.29 -11.52
N VAL A 173 -13.14 -17.26 -10.54
CA VAL A 173 -12.78 -17.02 -9.13
C VAL A 173 -11.84 -18.10 -8.60
N ASP A 174 -11.99 -19.36 -9.00
CA ASP A 174 -11.12 -20.45 -8.56
C ASP A 174 -9.70 -20.31 -9.13
N ASP A 175 -9.60 -19.88 -10.38
CA ASP A 175 -8.32 -19.53 -11.02
C ASP A 175 -7.63 -18.38 -10.26
N MET A 176 -8.42 -17.37 -9.83
CA MET A 176 -7.91 -16.29 -8.97
C MET A 176 -7.42 -16.83 -7.63
N LEU A 177 -8.20 -17.67 -6.94
CA LEU A 177 -7.81 -18.19 -5.64
C LEU A 177 -6.50 -18.98 -5.72
N THR A 178 -6.30 -19.74 -6.81
CA THR A 178 -5.10 -20.56 -7.01
C THR A 178 -3.84 -19.72 -7.24
N LEU A 179 -3.93 -18.63 -8.03
CA LEU A 179 -2.76 -17.81 -8.41
C LEU A 179 -2.55 -16.58 -7.52
N CYS A 180 -3.62 -16.09 -6.90
CA CYS A 180 -3.59 -15.02 -5.92
C CYS A 180 -3.54 -15.52 -4.47
N GLU A 181 -3.27 -16.83 -4.25
CA GLU A 181 -2.86 -17.31 -2.93
C GLU A 181 -1.73 -16.41 -2.43
N PRO A 182 -1.75 -16.04 -1.13
CA PRO A 182 -0.74 -15.16 -0.58
C PRO A 182 0.65 -15.77 -0.81
N ALA A 183 1.40 -15.20 -1.75
CA ALA A 183 2.80 -15.57 -2.02
C ALA A 183 3.69 -15.41 -0.77
N SER A 184 3.20 -14.69 0.24
CA SER A 184 3.75 -14.62 1.59
C SER A 184 2.62 -14.51 2.62
N PRO A 185 2.78 -15.12 3.80
CA PRO A 185 1.81 -15.01 4.88
C PRO A 185 1.54 -13.56 5.26
N SER A 186 0.26 -13.18 5.33
CA SER A 186 -0.12 -11.82 5.72
C SER A 186 0.10 -11.64 7.22
N VAL A 187 1.14 -10.89 7.57
CA VAL A 187 1.45 -10.56 8.97
C VAL A 187 0.31 -9.79 9.64
N ASN A 188 -0.41 -8.95 8.90
CA ASN A 188 -1.58 -8.25 9.42
C ASN A 188 -2.72 -9.23 9.74
N ARG A 189 -3.00 -10.20 8.85
CA ARG A 189 -4.00 -11.25 9.12
C ARG A 189 -3.63 -12.06 10.35
N PHE A 190 -2.36 -12.44 10.47
CA PHE A 190 -1.82 -13.14 11.64
C PHE A 190 -1.97 -12.33 12.94
N CYS A 191 -1.62 -11.04 12.93
CA CYS A 191 -1.81 -10.18 14.10
C CYS A 191 -3.30 -10.09 14.49
N ARG A 192 -4.19 -9.87 13.51
CA ARG A 192 -5.64 -9.78 13.75
C ARG A 192 -6.21 -11.07 14.33
N SER A 193 -5.83 -12.24 13.82
CA SER A 193 -6.34 -13.51 14.33
C SER A 193 -5.96 -13.73 15.80
N ILE A 194 -4.77 -13.29 16.22
CA ILE A 194 -4.36 -13.31 17.64
C ILE A 194 -5.26 -12.41 18.48
N PHE A 195 -5.46 -11.16 18.06
CA PHE A 195 -6.26 -10.22 18.83
C PHE A 195 -7.75 -10.53 18.80
N ALA A 196 -8.27 -11.12 17.72
CA ALA A 196 -9.64 -11.59 17.61
C ALA A 196 -9.88 -12.92 18.35
N LEU A 197 -8.80 -13.63 18.75
CA LEU A 197 -8.83 -14.98 19.31
C LEU A 197 -9.44 -16.03 18.37
N GLU A 198 -9.22 -15.86 17.06
CA GLU A 198 -9.65 -16.77 16.01
C GLU A 198 -8.68 -17.95 15.90
N VAL A 199 -9.04 -19.08 16.50
CA VAL A 199 -8.16 -20.25 16.65
C VAL A 199 -7.72 -20.80 15.29
N HIS A 200 -8.66 -20.97 14.37
CA HIS A 200 -8.38 -21.54 13.05
C HIS A 200 -7.48 -20.62 12.24
N ASP A 201 -7.85 -19.34 12.10
CA ASP A 201 -7.03 -18.35 11.38
C ASP A 201 -5.65 -18.15 11.99
N PHE A 202 -5.50 -18.30 13.32
CA PHE A 202 -4.20 -18.27 13.98
C PHE A 202 -3.27 -19.39 13.53
N TYR A 203 -3.72 -20.65 13.62
CA TYR A 203 -2.88 -21.78 13.23
C TYR A 203 -2.64 -21.82 11.72
N ASP A 204 -3.65 -21.49 10.92
CA ASP A 204 -3.54 -21.41 9.46
C ASP A 204 -2.54 -20.32 9.06
N SER A 205 -2.57 -19.16 9.71
CA SER A 205 -1.62 -18.07 9.43
C SER A 205 -0.20 -18.43 9.87
N ILE A 206 -0.01 -19.05 11.04
CA ILE A 206 1.32 -19.46 11.52
C ILE A 206 1.95 -20.50 10.59
N ALA A 207 1.17 -21.47 10.10
CA ALA A 207 1.65 -22.54 9.24
C ALA A 207 2.23 -22.05 7.90
N GLN A 208 1.85 -20.84 7.48
CA GLN A 208 2.32 -20.22 6.23
C GLN A 208 3.67 -19.49 6.39
N PHE A 209 4.16 -19.27 7.61
CA PHE A 209 5.46 -18.62 7.85
C PHE A 209 6.63 -19.62 7.82
N SER A 210 7.73 -19.19 7.23
CA SER A 210 9.00 -19.90 7.27
C SER A 210 9.81 -19.57 8.54
N GLU A 211 10.78 -20.43 8.85
CA GLU A 211 11.73 -20.20 9.94
C GLU A 211 12.62 -18.95 9.76
N ALA A 212 12.69 -18.36 8.57
CA ALA A 212 13.38 -17.08 8.37
C ALA A 212 12.54 -15.88 8.81
N GLU A 213 11.21 -16.04 8.89
CA GLU A 213 10.25 -14.95 9.08
C GLU A 213 9.78 -14.80 10.53
N GLY A 214 10.22 -15.64 11.46
CA GLY A 214 9.81 -15.54 12.87
C GLY A 214 10.14 -14.20 13.53
N MET A 215 11.28 -13.58 13.19
CA MET A 215 11.60 -12.21 13.65
C MET A 215 10.63 -11.15 13.10
N LEU A 216 10.14 -11.33 11.87
CA LEU A 216 9.14 -10.44 11.27
C LEU A 216 7.81 -10.57 12.01
N MET A 217 7.41 -11.79 12.38
CA MET A 217 6.20 -12.06 13.18
C MET A 217 6.29 -11.35 14.54
N ILE A 218 7.37 -11.56 15.29
CA ILE A 218 7.57 -10.97 16.62
C ILE A 218 7.51 -9.44 16.56
N ARG A 219 8.30 -8.83 15.67
CA ARG A 219 8.37 -7.35 15.56
C ARG A 219 7.07 -6.73 15.10
N SER A 220 6.36 -7.39 14.20
CA SER A 220 5.06 -6.90 13.72
C SER A 220 3.99 -7.02 14.80
N LEU A 221 4.02 -8.08 15.61
CA LEU A 221 3.16 -8.19 16.78
C LEU A 221 3.44 -7.10 17.80
N MET A 222 4.71 -6.81 18.11
CA MET A 222 5.07 -5.71 19.01
C MET A 222 4.54 -4.37 18.47
N LYS A 223 4.79 -4.10 17.18
CA LYS A 223 4.29 -2.89 16.51
C LYS A 223 2.77 -2.79 16.55
N CYS A 224 2.06 -3.92 16.38
CA CYS A 224 0.61 -3.98 16.47
C CYS A 224 0.11 -3.72 17.89
N CYS A 225 0.76 -4.29 18.92
CA CYS A 225 0.43 -4.03 20.31
C CYS A 225 0.60 -2.54 20.66
N ASP A 226 1.73 -1.95 20.28
CA ASP A 226 2.01 -0.53 20.50
C ASP A 226 0.96 0.35 19.82
N ALA A 227 0.60 0.03 18.56
CA ALA A 227 -0.45 0.73 17.83
C ALA A 227 -1.81 0.63 18.53
N ILE A 228 -2.22 -0.56 19.00
CA ILE A 228 -3.47 -0.75 19.75
C ILE A 228 -3.49 0.12 21.02
N LEU A 229 -2.39 0.12 21.79
CA LEU A 229 -2.29 0.93 23.00
C LEU A 229 -2.32 2.44 22.70
N ASP A 230 -1.66 2.87 21.63
CA ASP A 230 -1.69 4.25 21.15
C ASP A 230 -3.10 4.68 20.74
N VAL A 231 -3.81 3.84 19.96
CA VAL A 231 -5.21 4.07 19.55
C VAL A 231 -6.09 4.29 20.77
N LEU A 232 -6.05 3.35 21.72
CA LEU A 232 -6.91 3.37 22.90
C LEU A 232 -6.58 4.54 23.82
N THR A 233 -5.30 4.83 24.05
CA THR A 233 -4.87 5.98 24.86
C THR A 233 -5.30 7.30 24.23
N SER A 234 -5.22 7.41 22.91
CA SER A 234 -5.61 8.61 22.16
C SER A 234 -7.13 8.79 22.15
N ALA A 235 -7.88 7.69 22.02
CA ALA A 235 -9.34 7.69 22.11
C ALA A 235 -9.83 8.12 23.49
N VAL A 236 -9.21 7.64 24.57
CA VAL A 236 -9.51 8.06 25.96
C VAL A 236 -9.24 9.55 26.16
N ARG A 237 -8.23 10.12 25.47
CA ARG A 237 -7.93 11.56 25.46
C ARG A 237 -8.89 12.39 24.59
N GLY A 238 -9.87 11.77 23.94
CA GLY A 238 -10.84 12.44 23.07
C GLY A 238 -10.30 12.83 21.70
N ILE A 239 -9.16 12.27 21.27
CA ILE A 239 -8.59 12.56 19.95
C ILE A 239 -9.47 11.91 18.86
N PRO A 240 -9.90 12.66 17.81
CA PRO A 240 -10.70 12.09 16.73
C PRO A 240 -9.97 10.96 16.00
N LYS A 241 -10.71 9.91 15.61
CA LYS A 241 -10.18 8.73 14.88
C LYS A 241 -9.30 9.10 13.68
N ASN A 242 -9.69 10.13 12.91
CA ASN A 242 -8.93 10.57 11.73
C ASN A 242 -7.53 11.09 12.09
N GLU A 243 -7.37 11.75 13.23
CA GLU A 243 -6.08 12.23 13.72
C GLU A 243 -5.23 11.07 14.26
N ILE A 244 -5.84 10.13 14.97
CA ILE A 244 -5.18 8.89 15.42
C ILE A 244 -4.60 8.12 14.22
N ILE A 245 -5.39 7.94 13.16
CA ILE A 245 -4.94 7.28 11.93
C ILE A 245 -3.76 8.03 11.31
N LYS A 246 -3.82 9.37 11.27
CA LYS A 246 -2.73 10.19 10.72
C LYS A 246 -1.43 10.00 11.49
N ASP A 247 -1.49 9.95 12.82
CA ASP A 247 -0.31 9.78 13.66
C ASP A 247 0.27 8.36 13.59
N LEU A 248 -0.57 7.32 13.54
CA LEU A 248 -0.13 5.94 13.35
C LEU A 248 0.54 5.72 11.99
N ARG A 249 0.05 6.40 10.94
CA ARG A 249 0.68 6.38 9.62
C ARG A 249 2.08 7.00 9.63
N LYS A 250 2.32 8.05 10.42
CA LYS A 250 3.69 8.59 10.61
C LYS A 250 4.63 7.54 11.23
N LYS A 251 4.09 6.64 12.07
CA LYS A 251 4.80 5.47 12.62
C LYS A 251 4.80 4.26 11.67
N GLN A 252 4.43 4.46 10.40
CA GLN A 252 4.34 3.44 9.36
C GLN A 252 3.40 2.28 9.72
N PHE A 253 2.30 2.57 10.42
CA PHE A 253 1.25 1.60 10.72
C PHE A 253 0.02 1.90 9.84
N TYR A 254 -0.44 0.89 9.09
CA TYR A 254 -1.44 1.08 8.04
C TYR A 254 -2.66 0.16 8.16
N ASP A 255 -2.68 -0.72 9.16
CA ASP A 255 -3.81 -1.62 9.37
C ASP A 255 -4.99 -0.83 9.97
N LEU A 256 -5.95 -0.44 9.12
CA LEU A 256 -7.13 0.30 9.56
C LEU A 256 -8.14 -0.60 10.29
N GLU A 257 -8.14 -1.90 9.99
CA GLU A 257 -9.13 -2.82 10.53
C GLU A 257 -8.86 -3.11 12.01
N ILE A 258 -7.59 -3.29 12.38
CA ILE A 258 -7.21 -3.46 13.77
C ILE A 258 -7.44 -2.18 14.60
N ILE A 259 -7.32 -0.99 13.99
CA ILE A 259 -7.68 0.29 14.65
C ILE A 259 -9.17 0.29 14.96
N ASP A 260 -10.01 -0.09 13.99
CA ASP A 260 -11.45 -0.13 14.13
C ASP A 260 -11.91 -1.17 15.16
N GLN A 261 -11.26 -2.33 15.18
CA GLN A 261 -11.52 -3.38 16.15
C GLN A 261 -11.07 -2.98 17.56
N ALA A 262 -9.90 -2.36 17.71
CA ALA A 262 -9.40 -1.89 18.99
C ALA A 262 -10.35 -0.88 19.63
N LEU A 263 -10.87 0.08 18.87
CA LEU A 263 -11.84 1.07 19.37
C LEU A 263 -13.17 0.45 19.82
N LYS A 264 -13.55 -0.71 19.27
CA LYS A 264 -14.80 -1.40 19.57
C LYS A 264 -14.67 -2.44 20.69
N ASN A 265 -13.47 -2.96 20.92
CA ASN A 265 -13.24 -4.10 21.81
C ASN A 265 -12.28 -3.74 22.95
N VAL A 266 -12.84 -3.56 24.14
CA VAL A 266 -12.12 -3.16 25.36
C VAL A 266 -11.01 -4.16 25.75
N PHE A 267 -11.17 -5.45 25.41
CA PHE A 267 -10.21 -6.49 25.75
C PHE A 267 -8.92 -6.43 24.91
N TYR A 268 -8.90 -5.67 23.82
CA TYR A 268 -7.69 -5.50 23.01
C TYR A 268 -6.57 -4.83 23.80
N GLN A 269 -6.91 -3.97 24.77
CA GLN A 269 -5.93 -3.31 25.63
C GLN A 269 -5.15 -4.33 26.47
N ASP A 270 -5.87 -5.24 27.11
CA ASP A 270 -5.27 -6.22 28.03
C ASP A 270 -4.49 -7.28 27.26
N ARG A 271 -5.02 -7.72 26.11
CA ARG A 271 -4.31 -8.60 25.18
C ARG A 271 -2.99 -7.99 24.72
N ALA A 272 -2.98 -6.71 24.32
CA ALA A 272 -1.77 -6.01 23.90
C ALA A 272 -0.73 -5.90 25.04
N LYS A 273 -1.17 -5.61 26.27
CA LYS A 273 -0.28 -5.58 27.45
C LYS A 273 0.33 -6.95 27.74
N ILE A 274 -0.46 -8.01 27.73
CA ILE A 274 0.02 -9.39 27.95
C ILE A 274 1.06 -9.76 26.90
N MET A 275 0.77 -9.48 25.62
CA MET A 275 1.70 -9.75 24.54
C MET A 275 3.00 -8.96 24.67
N LEU A 276 2.96 -7.65 24.95
CA LEU A 276 4.16 -6.83 25.09
C LEU A 276 5.06 -7.25 26.25
N LEU A 277 4.50 -7.83 27.31
CA LEU A 277 5.29 -8.38 28.42
C LEU A 277 6.01 -9.69 28.04
N ALA A 278 5.46 -10.45 27.08
CA ALA A 278 5.95 -11.77 26.71
C ALA A 278 6.83 -11.77 25.43
N LEU A 279 6.50 -10.94 24.45
CA LEU A 279 7.19 -10.87 23.15
C LEU A 279 8.70 -10.62 23.25
N PRO A 280 9.22 -9.75 24.13
CA PRO A 280 10.67 -9.57 24.29
C PRO A 280 11.39 -10.84 24.75
N LYS A 281 10.74 -11.67 25.57
CA LYS A 281 11.30 -12.97 26.00
C LYS A 281 11.32 -13.96 24.84
N LEU A 282 10.25 -13.99 24.03
CA LEU A 282 10.21 -14.80 22.81
C LEU A 282 11.25 -14.33 21.79
N GLU A 283 11.47 -13.03 21.64
CA GLU A 283 12.53 -12.47 20.79
C GLU A 283 13.92 -12.93 21.25
N ALA A 284 14.19 -12.85 22.55
CA ALA A 284 15.46 -13.31 23.12
C ALA A 284 15.68 -14.81 22.87
N GLN A 285 14.66 -15.64 23.13
CA GLN A 285 14.72 -17.08 22.86
C GLN A 285 14.95 -17.39 21.38
N TYR A 286 14.24 -16.68 20.48
CA TYR A 286 14.39 -16.85 19.04
C TYR A 286 15.81 -16.55 18.54
N LYS A 287 16.47 -15.55 19.14
CA LYS A 287 17.86 -15.20 18.81
C LYS A 287 18.90 -16.15 19.41
N LEU A 288 18.65 -16.65 20.62
CA LEU A 288 19.61 -17.45 21.39
C LEU A 288 19.63 -18.93 20.99
N PHE A 289 18.52 -19.48 20.52
CA PHE A 289 18.38 -20.90 20.17
C PHE A 289 18.17 -21.09 18.67
N PRO A 290 19.22 -20.96 17.84
CA PRO A 290 19.09 -21.07 16.39
C PRO A 290 18.54 -22.44 15.96
N GLU A 291 18.87 -23.50 16.69
CA GLU A 291 18.25 -24.81 16.54
C GLU A 291 16.83 -24.78 17.15
N ARG A 292 15.80 -25.06 16.34
CA ARG A 292 14.39 -25.09 16.74
C ARG A 292 13.79 -23.72 17.13
N ARG A 293 14.41 -22.60 16.77
CA ARG A 293 13.90 -21.24 17.06
C ARG A 293 12.44 -21.06 16.66
N PHE A 294 12.04 -21.58 15.51
CA PHE A 294 10.68 -21.42 15.00
C PHE A 294 9.68 -22.27 15.79
N THR A 295 10.03 -23.52 16.11
CA THR A 295 9.19 -24.39 16.95
C THR A 295 8.97 -23.78 18.34
N LEU A 296 10.01 -23.23 18.96
CA LEU A 296 9.91 -22.56 20.26
C LEU A 296 9.04 -21.29 20.18
N LEU A 297 9.17 -20.52 19.10
CA LEU A 297 8.33 -19.36 18.85
C LEU A 297 6.85 -19.73 18.71
N VAL A 298 6.53 -20.74 17.89
CA VAL A 298 5.15 -21.21 17.69
C VAL A 298 4.56 -21.72 18.99
N ALA A 299 5.31 -22.51 19.77
CA ALA A 299 4.87 -23.00 21.07
C ALA A 299 4.61 -21.84 22.06
N GLY A 300 5.52 -20.86 22.11
CA GLY A 300 5.37 -19.67 22.95
C GLY A 300 4.15 -18.82 22.58
N LEU A 301 3.95 -18.56 21.29
CA LEU A 301 2.79 -17.83 20.79
C LEU A 301 1.49 -18.58 21.03
N SER A 302 1.46 -19.90 20.83
CA SER A 302 0.29 -20.74 21.09
C SER A 302 -0.10 -20.75 22.57
N SER A 303 0.89 -20.78 23.47
CA SER A 303 0.68 -20.68 24.91
C SER A 303 0.09 -19.32 25.31
N LEU A 304 0.64 -18.22 24.78
CA LEU A 304 0.10 -16.87 25.02
C LEU A 304 -1.32 -16.73 24.48
N PHE A 305 -1.58 -17.26 23.29
CA PHE A 305 -2.91 -17.25 22.68
C PHE A 305 -3.93 -18.00 23.55
N ALA A 306 -3.57 -19.18 24.06
CA ALA A 306 -4.40 -19.95 24.98
C ALA A 306 -4.66 -19.19 26.30
N GLN A 307 -3.64 -18.55 26.87
CA GLN A 307 -3.75 -17.74 28.08
C GLN A 307 -4.73 -16.57 27.90
N MET A 308 -4.61 -15.82 26.78
CA MET A 308 -5.51 -14.71 26.46
C MET A 308 -6.95 -15.16 26.20
N LYS A 309 -7.14 -16.38 25.69
CA LYS A 309 -8.48 -16.95 25.50
C LYS A 309 -9.12 -17.35 26.83
N GLN A 310 -8.35 -17.96 27.73
CA GLN A 310 -8.84 -18.35 29.06
C GLN A 310 -9.32 -17.14 29.87
N SER A 311 -8.61 -16.01 29.82
CA SER A 311 -8.97 -14.79 30.55
C SER A 311 -10.26 -14.10 30.07
N VAL A 312 -10.85 -14.55 28.96
CA VAL A 312 -12.10 -14.00 28.39
C VAL A 312 -13.30 -14.93 28.67
N CYS A 313 -13.04 -16.22 28.90
CA CYS A 313 -14.07 -17.22 29.20
C CYS A 313 -14.33 -17.39 30.70
N SER A 314 -13.51 -16.77 31.54
CA SER A 314 -13.65 -16.65 33.00
C SER A 314 -14.32 -15.35 33.39
#